data_AF-A0A415TFI3-F1
#
_entry.id   AF-A0A415TFI3-F1
#
_cell.length_a   1.000
_cell.length_b   1.000
_cell.length_c   1.000
_cell.angle_alpha   90.00
_cell.angle_beta   90.00
_cell.angle_gamma   90.00
#
_symmetry.space_group_name_H-M   'P 1'
#
loop_
_entity.id
_entity.type
_entity.pdbx_description
1 polymer ?
#
loop_
_entity_poly.entity_id
_entity_poly.type
_entity_poly.pdbx_seq_one_letter_code
_entity_poly.pdbx_strand_id
1 'polypeptide(L)'
;MIVTTDLGGADPDDKQSLIHLLVCADRMDIEGIISSNAWVDDPDRTSDITEVIDCYADAYPFLKKHANDFPSPDYLKSIVKRGQEKSNMSGVGEGKDSPGSELIIAAVDKEEDARPIWLAAWSGMNTIAQAIWKVHSTRSPEEFQKFVAKIRIYDVLGQDDAGAWIAKSFPEIFYIRNTEIYGWGPGDEWIKDNVQSRKPLGGCYPDRIWASEGDSPSFLYVYVNGLNVPDSLAYGGWGGRFKMERTAGIRGMDFIEKSGKSEKIYDPYFMHASTSEGIAAINKWRQHILNDFAARMCWATTDKFSDANHHPVVVFENDSTFNFFSKTVEAGEVLQLDASSSYDPDGNNLHYNWYVYEEPGTYKGVVEIESDKQGMCVLHIPEDATGKNFHLILELNDDGVPSLTGYRRFVIYVK
;
A
#
# COMPACT_ATOMS: atom_id res chain seq x y z
N MET A 1 1.39 -4.67 -8.43
CA MET A 1 1.53 -3.20 -8.22
C MET A 1 2.74 -2.70 -9.00
N ILE A 2 2.75 -1.41 -9.36
CA ILE A 2 3.87 -0.73 -10.02
C ILE A 2 4.19 0.53 -9.23
N VAL A 3 5.47 0.81 -9.04
CA VAL A 3 5.97 2.03 -8.41
C VAL A 3 6.53 2.98 -9.48
N THR A 4 6.17 4.26 -9.43
CA THR A 4 6.88 5.33 -10.14
C THR A 4 7.54 6.25 -9.12
N THR A 5 8.86 6.44 -9.23
CA THR A 5 9.68 7.03 -8.18
C THR A 5 10.77 7.91 -8.79
N ASP A 6 11.07 9.04 -8.13
CA ASP A 6 12.19 9.93 -8.41
C ASP A 6 13.39 9.65 -7.50
N LEU A 7 13.50 8.41 -7.01
CA LEU A 7 14.66 7.87 -6.28
C LEU A 7 15.98 8.32 -6.90
N GLY A 8 16.87 8.85 -6.05
CA GLY A 8 18.13 9.47 -6.47
C GLY A 8 18.00 10.97 -6.77
N GLY A 9 16.80 11.53 -6.57
CA GLY A 9 16.48 12.94 -6.57
C GLY A 9 16.92 13.67 -5.29
N ALA A 10 16.07 14.57 -4.79
CA ALA A 10 16.42 15.50 -3.73
C ALA A 10 16.29 14.94 -2.30
N ASP A 11 15.43 13.94 -2.10
CA ASP A 11 15.18 13.31 -0.80
C ASP A 11 15.65 11.84 -0.83
N PRO A 12 16.30 11.33 0.24
CA PRO A 12 16.60 9.92 0.38
C PRO A 12 15.39 9.02 0.67
N ASP A 13 14.20 9.56 0.97
CA ASP A 13 13.05 8.78 1.42
C ASP A 13 12.53 7.76 0.40
N ASP A 14 12.54 8.02 -0.91
CA ASP A 14 12.22 6.99 -1.92
C ASP A 14 13.12 5.74 -1.78
N LYS A 15 14.41 5.94 -1.45
CA LYS A 15 15.34 4.84 -1.23
C LYS A 15 15.01 4.07 0.06
N GLN A 16 14.59 4.79 1.09
CA GLN A 16 14.10 4.18 2.34
C GLN A 16 12.84 3.34 2.08
N SER A 17 11.86 3.92 1.38
CA SER A 17 10.60 3.28 1.01
C SER A 17 10.82 2.08 0.09
N LEU A 18 11.76 2.15 -0.86
CA LEU A 18 12.08 1.00 -1.71
C LEU A 18 12.70 -0.15 -0.91
N ILE A 19 13.61 0.11 0.03
CA ILE A 19 14.19 -0.94 0.87
C ILE A 19 13.09 -1.62 1.72
N HIS A 20 12.20 -0.83 2.32
CA HIS A 20 11.07 -1.37 3.09
C HIS A 20 10.11 -2.18 2.21
N LEU A 21 9.76 -1.68 1.03
CA LEU A 21 8.96 -2.41 0.05
C LEU A 21 9.60 -3.77 -0.31
N LEU A 22 10.91 -3.79 -0.56
CA LEU A 22 11.62 -5.01 -0.97
C LEU A 22 11.65 -6.09 0.12
N VAL A 23 11.77 -5.71 1.39
CA VAL A 23 11.66 -6.68 2.50
C VAL A 23 10.22 -7.11 2.77
N CYS A 24 9.22 -6.43 2.20
CA CYS A 24 7.79 -6.76 2.23
C CYS A 24 7.29 -7.45 0.95
N ALA A 25 8.18 -7.73 -0.01
CA ALA A 25 7.80 -8.16 -1.35
C ALA A 25 7.24 -9.59 -1.44
N ASP A 26 7.30 -10.39 -0.37
CA ASP A 26 6.56 -11.67 -0.28
C ASP A 26 5.03 -11.47 -0.17
N ARG A 27 4.57 -10.25 0.15
CA ARG A 27 3.14 -9.94 0.34
C ARG A 27 2.51 -9.20 -0.82
N MET A 28 3.21 -9.05 -1.95
CA MET A 28 2.67 -8.36 -3.12
C MET A 28 3.45 -8.69 -4.39
N ASP A 29 2.74 -8.76 -5.50
CA ASP A 29 3.38 -8.87 -6.81
C ASP A 29 3.86 -7.48 -7.27
N ILE A 30 5.17 -7.27 -7.30
CA ILE A 30 5.77 -6.07 -7.88
C ILE A 30 5.96 -6.31 -9.38
N GLU A 31 5.36 -5.47 -10.21
CA GLU A 31 5.33 -5.62 -11.67
C GLU A 31 6.10 -4.53 -12.42
N GLY A 32 6.50 -3.47 -11.71
CA GLY A 32 7.33 -2.41 -12.26
C GLY A 32 7.92 -1.52 -11.17
N ILE A 33 9.17 -1.09 -11.38
CA ILE A 33 9.81 -0.04 -10.59
C ILE A 33 10.37 0.96 -11.60
N ILE A 34 9.70 2.11 -11.71
CA ILE A 34 9.91 3.05 -12.81
C ILE A 34 10.60 4.29 -12.28
N SER A 35 11.79 4.60 -12.82
CA SER A 35 12.43 5.90 -12.61
C SER A 35 11.62 6.95 -13.34
N SER A 36 11.05 7.90 -12.62
CA SER A 36 10.15 8.92 -13.14
C SER A 36 10.54 10.30 -12.62
N ASN A 37 10.00 11.34 -13.25
CA ASN A 37 10.21 12.72 -12.83
C ASN A 37 9.13 13.15 -11.84
N ALA A 38 9.47 14.03 -10.92
CA ALA A 38 8.52 14.85 -10.20
C ALA A 38 8.17 16.13 -11.00
N TRP A 39 8.23 17.30 -10.37
CA TRP A 39 7.90 18.58 -11.01
C TRP A 39 9.01 19.14 -11.91
N VAL A 40 10.20 18.54 -11.88
CA VAL A 40 11.38 18.93 -12.65
C VAL A 40 11.86 17.79 -13.53
N ASP A 41 12.52 18.14 -14.63
CA ASP A 41 13.18 17.14 -15.47
C ASP A 41 14.41 16.58 -14.73
N ASP A 42 14.40 15.29 -14.46
CA ASP A 42 15.51 14.56 -13.87
C ASP A 42 16.15 13.60 -14.90
N PRO A 43 17.43 13.24 -14.70
CA PRO A 43 18.06 12.24 -15.54
C PRO A 43 17.46 10.85 -15.25
N ASP A 44 17.74 9.90 -16.12
CA ASP A 44 17.40 8.50 -15.87
C ASP A 44 18.10 7.97 -14.60
N ARG A 45 17.32 7.52 -13.62
CA ARG A 45 17.77 6.98 -12.32
C ARG A 45 17.57 5.46 -12.21
N THR A 46 17.39 4.77 -13.34
CA THR A 46 17.29 3.30 -13.32
C THR A 46 18.53 2.62 -12.72
N SER A 47 19.71 3.26 -12.80
CA SER A 47 20.91 2.81 -12.10
C SER A 47 20.78 2.89 -10.57
N ASP A 48 20.27 3.99 -10.03
CA ASP A 48 20.09 4.16 -8.58
C ASP A 48 19.09 3.14 -8.01
N ILE A 49 18.00 2.87 -8.75
CA ILE A 49 17.05 1.80 -8.41
C ILE A 49 17.75 0.43 -8.44
N THR A 50 18.56 0.18 -9.46
CA THR A 50 19.29 -1.08 -9.62
C THR A 50 20.28 -1.29 -8.47
N GLU A 51 20.95 -0.24 -8.00
CA GLU A 51 21.85 -0.30 -6.83
C GLU A 51 21.11 -0.70 -5.54
N VAL A 52 19.87 -0.24 -5.35
CA VAL A 52 19.04 -0.71 -4.22
C VAL A 52 18.69 -2.19 -4.36
N ILE A 53 18.37 -2.63 -5.58
CA ILE A 53 18.11 -4.05 -5.85
C ILE A 53 19.37 -4.90 -5.67
N ASP A 54 20.56 -4.36 -5.94
CA ASP A 54 21.83 -5.02 -5.63
C ASP A 54 22.02 -5.20 -4.11
N CYS A 55 21.69 -4.19 -3.31
CA CYS A 55 21.66 -4.34 -1.85
C CYS A 55 20.65 -5.41 -1.39
N TYR A 56 19.49 -5.47 -2.02
CA TYR A 56 18.50 -6.53 -1.77
C TYR A 56 19.02 -7.91 -2.18
N ALA A 57 19.80 -8.00 -3.27
CA ALA A 57 20.37 -9.25 -3.73
C ALA A 57 21.29 -9.90 -2.69
N ASP A 58 22.00 -9.10 -1.90
CA ASP A 58 22.82 -9.60 -0.79
C ASP A 58 21.98 -10.17 0.37
N ALA A 59 20.77 -9.64 0.57
CA ALA A 59 19.82 -10.12 1.60
C ALA A 59 18.91 -11.26 1.11
N TYR A 60 18.69 -11.38 -0.20
CA TYR A 60 17.77 -12.33 -0.80
C TYR A 60 17.97 -13.79 -0.36
N PRO A 61 19.21 -14.32 -0.23
CA PRO A 61 19.44 -15.69 0.26
C PRO A 61 18.94 -15.94 1.69
N PHE A 62 18.89 -14.90 2.54
CA PHE A 62 18.35 -14.98 3.89
C PHE A 62 16.83 -14.86 3.86
N LEU A 63 16.30 -13.82 3.22
CA LEU A 63 14.86 -13.54 3.12
C LEU A 63 14.05 -14.75 2.63
N LYS A 64 14.55 -15.45 1.59
CA LYS A 64 13.88 -16.62 1.02
C LYS A 64 13.80 -17.85 1.94
N LYS A 65 14.45 -17.80 3.12
CA LYS A 65 14.36 -18.84 4.16
C LYS A 65 13.22 -18.58 5.13
N HIS A 66 12.77 -17.33 5.20
CA HIS A 66 11.71 -16.86 6.09
C HIS A 66 10.36 -16.77 5.37
N ALA A 67 10.34 -16.57 4.05
CA ALA A 67 9.15 -16.69 3.21
C ALA A 67 9.52 -17.14 1.77
N ASN A 68 8.61 -17.86 1.10
CA ASN A 68 8.89 -18.45 -0.21
C ASN A 68 8.72 -17.48 -1.39
N ASP A 69 7.86 -16.47 -1.25
CA ASP A 69 7.33 -15.68 -2.38
C ASP A 69 8.12 -14.40 -2.65
N PHE A 70 9.35 -14.29 -2.13
CA PHE A 70 10.21 -13.16 -2.43
C PHE A 70 10.65 -13.16 -3.91
N PRO A 71 10.44 -12.04 -4.65
CA PRO A 71 10.87 -11.95 -6.04
C PRO A 71 12.39 -12.00 -6.15
N SER A 72 12.91 -12.71 -7.16
CA SER A 72 14.35 -12.76 -7.39
C SER A 72 14.91 -11.37 -7.77
N PRO A 73 16.16 -11.03 -7.38
CA PRO A 73 16.80 -9.80 -7.81
C PRO A 73 16.84 -9.61 -9.34
N ASP A 74 17.05 -10.70 -10.09
CA ASP A 74 17.05 -10.66 -11.56
C ASP A 74 15.69 -10.28 -12.13
N TYR A 75 14.61 -10.82 -11.55
CA TYR A 75 13.25 -10.43 -11.92
C TYR A 75 13.01 -8.95 -11.61
N LEU A 76 13.35 -8.48 -10.40
CA LEU A 76 13.19 -7.07 -10.02
C LEU A 76 13.93 -6.13 -10.97
N LYS A 77 15.19 -6.45 -11.33
CA LYS A 77 15.94 -5.68 -12.34
C LYS A 77 15.29 -5.69 -13.71
N SER A 78 14.68 -6.81 -14.11
CA SER A 78 14.02 -6.93 -15.42
C SER A 78 12.81 -5.99 -15.59
N ILE A 79 12.15 -5.66 -14.47
CA ILE A 79 10.99 -4.77 -14.40
C ILE A 79 11.37 -3.33 -14.03
N VAL A 80 12.65 -3.01 -13.88
CA VAL A 80 13.14 -1.62 -13.81
C VAL A 80 13.05 -0.99 -15.18
N LYS A 81 12.40 0.17 -15.28
CA LYS A 81 12.26 0.93 -16.52
C LYS A 81 12.43 2.42 -16.29
N ARG A 82 12.88 3.11 -17.34
CA ARG A 82 12.81 4.57 -17.40
C ARG A 82 11.40 5.00 -17.79
N GLY A 83 10.84 5.94 -17.04
CA GLY A 83 9.60 6.66 -17.35
C GLY A 83 9.83 7.81 -18.33
N GLN A 84 9.00 8.87 -18.22
CA GLN A 84 9.08 10.00 -19.14
C GLN A 84 10.42 10.75 -19.05
N GLU A 85 10.89 11.28 -20.18
CA GLU A 85 12.07 12.15 -20.22
C GLU A 85 11.78 13.57 -19.71
N LYS A 86 10.52 14.02 -19.81
CA LYS A 86 10.08 15.36 -19.40
C LYS A 86 9.05 15.28 -18.29
N SER A 87 9.20 16.14 -17.29
CA SER A 87 8.27 16.30 -16.17
C SER A 87 6.91 16.83 -16.63
N ASN A 88 5.90 16.68 -15.77
CA ASN A 88 4.57 17.26 -15.97
C ASN A 88 3.89 16.74 -17.27
N MET A 89 2.74 17.31 -17.62
CA MET A 89 2.06 17.08 -18.90
C MET A 89 2.89 17.48 -20.12
N SER A 90 4.02 18.18 -19.92
CA SER A 90 4.98 18.44 -20.99
C SER A 90 5.65 17.17 -21.50
N GLY A 91 5.72 16.12 -20.68
CA GLY A 91 6.17 14.78 -21.07
C GLY A 91 5.13 13.89 -21.69
N VAL A 92 3.87 14.33 -21.82
CA VAL A 92 2.76 13.49 -22.30
C VAL A 92 2.34 13.88 -23.72
N GLY A 93 1.98 12.91 -24.55
CA GLY A 93 1.46 13.11 -25.91
C GLY A 93 2.09 12.22 -26.98
N GLU A 94 1.84 12.60 -28.24
CA GLU A 94 2.33 11.88 -29.42
C GLU A 94 3.86 11.84 -29.46
N GLY A 95 4.42 10.66 -29.72
CA GLY A 95 5.86 10.45 -29.81
C GLY A 95 6.62 10.50 -28.48
N LYS A 96 5.91 10.44 -27.34
CA LYS A 96 6.50 10.51 -25.99
C LYS A 96 6.37 9.24 -25.17
N ASP A 97 6.17 8.10 -25.82
CA ASP A 97 6.15 6.81 -25.12
C ASP A 97 7.51 6.55 -24.44
N SER A 98 7.47 5.96 -23.26
CA SER A 98 8.65 5.53 -22.51
C SER A 98 8.59 4.02 -22.22
N PRO A 99 9.74 3.37 -21.95
CA PRO A 99 9.73 1.98 -21.48
C PRO A 99 8.83 1.77 -20.25
N GLY A 100 8.73 2.76 -19.36
CA GLY A 100 7.84 2.74 -18.20
C GLY A 100 6.36 2.84 -18.56
N SER A 101 5.97 3.74 -19.48
CA SER A 101 4.58 3.84 -19.91
C SER A 101 4.13 2.56 -20.63
N GLU A 102 5.00 1.96 -21.44
CA GLU A 102 4.72 0.68 -22.09
C GLU A 102 4.63 -0.48 -21.10
N LEU A 103 5.45 -0.49 -20.04
CA LEU A 103 5.35 -1.48 -18.97
C LEU A 103 4.00 -1.39 -18.26
N ILE A 104 3.54 -0.17 -17.94
CA ILE A 104 2.22 0.04 -17.31
C ILE A 104 1.12 -0.52 -18.22
N ILE A 105 1.15 -0.20 -19.52
CA ILE A 105 0.16 -0.70 -20.47
C ILE A 105 0.17 -2.22 -20.50
N ALA A 106 1.35 -2.83 -20.65
CA ALA A 106 1.50 -4.27 -20.72
C ALA A 106 1.03 -4.99 -19.44
N ALA A 107 1.29 -4.43 -18.26
CA ALA A 107 0.84 -5.00 -16.99
C ALA A 107 -0.69 -4.95 -16.86
N VAL A 108 -1.31 -3.82 -17.23
CA VAL A 108 -2.77 -3.66 -17.19
C VAL A 108 -3.44 -4.59 -18.21
N ASP A 109 -2.83 -4.82 -19.37
CA ASP A 109 -3.36 -5.65 -20.43
C ASP A 109 -3.24 -7.18 -20.20
N LYS A 110 -2.55 -7.63 -19.16
CA LYS A 110 -2.48 -9.08 -18.83
C LYS A 110 -3.87 -9.65 -18.64
N GLU A 111 -4.32 -10.48 -19.57
CA GLU A 111 -5.68 -11.05 -19.58
C GLU A 111 -5.81 -12.19 -18.56
N GLU A 112 -4.72 -12.90 -18.30
CA GLU A 112 -4.64 -14.01 -17.36
C GLU A 112 -4.74 -13.57 -15.90
N ASP A 113 -4.50 -12.29 -15.61
CA ASP A 113 -4.61 -11.72 -14.27
C ASP A 113 -5.79 -10.73 -14.20
N ALA A 114 -6.87 -11.17 -13.55
CA ALA A 114 -8.07 -10.37 -13.34
C ALA A 114 -7.91 -9.31 -12.24
N ARG A 115 -6.80 -9.33 -11.48
CA ARG A 115 -6.59 -8.40 -10.36
C ARG A 115 -6.35 -6.97 -10.85
N PRO A 116 -6.64 -5.98 -9.99
CA PRO A 116 -6.17 -4.62 -10.17
C PRO A 116 -4.67 -4.50 -10.41
N ILE A 117 -4.28 -3.46 -11.16
CA ILE A 117 -2.95 -2.88 -11.03
C ILE A 117 -3.03 -1.61 -10.19
N TRP A 118 -2.37 -1.65 -9.04
CA TRP A 118 -2.11 -0.46 -8.21
C TRP A 118 -0.86 0.26 -8.71
N LEU A 119 -1.01 1.53 -9.04
CA LEU A 119 0.04 2.45 -9.42
C LEU A 119 0.35 3.34 -8.21
N ALA A 120 1.46 3.04 -7.54
CA ALA A 120 1.98 3.82 -6.42
C ALA A 120 2.91 4.90 -6.97
N ALA A 121 2.45 6.15 -6.93
CA ALA A 121 3.20 7.29 -7.44
C ALA A 121 3.89 8.03 -6.30
N TRP A 122 5.19 7.77 -6.18
CA TRP A 122 6.12 8.42 -5.25
C TRP A 122 6.71 9.70 -5.86
N SER A 123 6.53 9.85 -7.18
CA SER A 123 6.93 11.02 -7.98
C SER A 123 5.72 11.64 -8.69
N GLY A 124 5.98 12.44 -9.73
CA GLY A 124 4.96 12.92 -10.67
C GLY A 124 4.25 11.79 -11.42
N MET A 125 3.06 12.11 -11.94
CA MET A 125 2.13 11.19 -12.60
C MET A 125 2.31 11.10 -14.12
N ASN A 126 3.20 11.89 -14.72
CA ASN A 126 3.43 11.96 -16.17
C ASN A 126 3.62 10.61 -16.87
N THR A 127 4.32 9.64 -16.29
CA THR A 127 4.52 8.31 -16.89
C THR A 127 3.21 7.51 -16.94
N ILE A 128 2.41 7.59 -15.87
CA ILE A 128 1.08 7.00 -15.80
C ILE A 128 0.13 7.71 -16.78
N ALA A 129 0.20 9.05 -16.84
CA ALA A 129 -0.58 9.87 -17.76
C ALA A 129 -0.25 9.53 -19.22
N GLN A 130 1.01 9.28 -19.57
CA GLN A 130 1.38 8.84 -20.92
C GLN A 130 0.77 7.49 -21.27
N ALA A 131 0.82 6.51 -20.35
CA ALA A 131 0.19 5.21 -20.56
C ALA A 131 -1.31 5.35 -20.85
N ILE A 132 -2.02 6.12 -20.02
CA ILE A 132 -3.46 6.38 -20.17
C ILE A 132 -3.73 7.15 -21.47
N TRP A 133 -2.95 8.20 -21.76
CA TRP A 133 -3.08 9.02 -22.96
C TRP A 133 -2.94 8.19 -24.24
N LYS A 134 -1.94 7.31 -24.30
CA LYS A 134 -1.70 6.44 -25.45
C LYS A 134 -2.86 5.50 -25.68
N VAL A 135 -3.32 4.79 -24.65
CA VAL A 135 -4.45 3.85 -24.77
C VAL A 135 -5.71 4.59 -25.20
N HIS A 136 -6.02 5.72 -24.58
CA HIS A 136 -7.17 6.56 -24.97
C HIS A 136 -7.08 7.02 -26.43
N SER A 137 -5.88 7.39 -26.91
CA SER A 137 -5.69 7.95 -28.24
C SER A 137 -5.61 6.89 -29.35
N THR A 138 -5.38 5.62 -29.01
CA THR A 138 -5.11 4.56 -30.00
C THR A 138 -6.11 3.41 -29.99
N ARG A 139 -6.90 3.24 -28.93
CA ARG A 139 -7.87 2.14 -28.78
C ARG A 139 -9.31 2.61 -28.88
N SER A 140 -10.24 1.67 -29.02
CA SER A 140 -11.68 1.98 -28.98
C SER A 140 -12.11 2.47 -27.58
N PRO A 141 -13.24 3.20 -27.47
CA PRO A 141 -13.79 3.58 -26.17
C PRO A 141 -14.03 2.37 -25.23
N GLU A 142 -14.48 1.24 -25.76
CA GLU A 142 -14.74 0.02 -24.97
C GLU A 142 -13.44 -0.62 -24.47
N GLU A 143 -12.41 -0.65 -25.31
CA GLU A 143 -11.07 -1.15 -24.93
C GLU A 143 -10.43 -0.24 -23.87
N PHE A 144 -10.56 1.08 -24.03
CA PHE A 144 -10.10 2.05 -23.03
C PHE A 144 -10.84 1.89 -21.70
N GLN A 145 -12.17 1.71 -21.72
CA GLN A 145 -12.95 1.46 -20.50
C GLN A 145 -12.50 0.21 -19.76
N LYS A 146 -12.22 -0.89 -20.48
CA LYS A 146 -11.67 -2.12 -19.87
C LYS A 146 -10.30 -1.87 -19.26
N PHE A 147 -9.45 -1.10 -19.95
CA PHE A 147 -8.12 -0.74 -19.46
C PHE A 147 -8.17 0.06 -18.16
N VAL A 148 -8.95 1.16 -18.13
CA VAL A 148 -9.04 2.01 -16.93
C VAL A 148 -9.76 1.34 -15.76
N ALA A 149 -10.69 0.40 -16.02
CA ALA A 149 -11.33 -0.40 -14.97
C ALA A 149 -10.33 -1.29 -14.19
N LYS A 150 -9.16 -1.59 -14.77
CA LYS A 150 -8.09 -2.33 -14.10
C LYS A 150 -7.12 -1.42 -13.33
N ILE A 151 -7.15 -0.10 -13.51
CA ILE A 151 -6.21 0.84 -12.90
C ILE A 151 -6.73 1.38 -11.56
N ARG A 152 -5.87 1.33 -10.54
CA ARG A 152 -6.03 2.02 -9.25
C ARG A 152 -4.79 2.87 -9.00
N ILE A 153 -4.96 4.13 -8.57
CA ILE A 153 -3.87 5.07 -8.33
C ILE A 153 -3.81 5.44 -6.86
N TYR A 154 -2.61 5.40 -6.30
CA TYR A 154 -2.25 6.01 -5.03
C TYR A 154 -1.16 7.07 -5.30
N ASP A 155 -1.57 8.33 -5.35
CA ASP A 155 -0.72 9.50 -5.57
C ASP A 155 -0.29 10.10 -4.22
N VAL A 156 1.03 10.09 -3.97
CA VAL A 156 1.62 10.66 -2.77
C VAL A 156 1.83 12.16 -2.99
N LEU A 157 1.09 12.97 -2.23
CA LEU A 157 1.18 14.44 -2.18
C LEU A 157 0.90 15.22 -3.48
N GLY A 158 0.83 14.59 -4.65
CA GLY A 158 0.65 15.28 -5.94
C GLY A 158 1.90 16.05 -6.36
N GLN A 159 2.77 15.43 -7.14
CA GLN A 159 4.11 15.96 -7.45
C GLN A 159 4.34 16.40 -8.90
N ASP A 160 3.30 16.40 -9.74
CA ASP A 160 3.27 17.11 -11.02
C ASP A 160 1.83 17.53 -11.39
N ASP A 161 1.65 18.25 -12.50
CA ASP A 161 0.33 18.66 -12.99
C ASP A 161 -0.46 17.54 -13.71
N ALA A 162 0.20 16.41 -14.01
CA ALA A 162 -0.39 15.31 -14.76
C ALA A 162 -1.44 14.53 -13.94
N GLY A 163 -1.29 14.48 -12.61
CA GLY A 163 -2.29 13.88 -11.73
C GLY A 163 -3.65 14.59 -11.82
N ALA A 164 -3.64 15.93 -11.78
CA ALA A 164 -4.85 16.73 -11.98
C ALA A 164 -5.43 16.58 -13.39
N TRP A 165 -4.58 16.46 -14.42
CA TRP A 165 -5.04 16.14 -15.77
C TRP A 165 -5.76 14.78 -15.83
N ILE A 166 -5.18 13.72 -15.25
CA ILE A 166 -5.82 12.38 -15.20
C ILE A 166 -7.20 12.49 -14.53
N ALA A 167 -7.26 13.07 -13.33
CA ALA A 167 -8.50 13.17 -12.57
C ALA A 167 -9.58 14.03 -13.26
N LYS A 168 -9.16 15.02 -14.07
CA LYS A 168 -10.06 15.83 -14.89
C LYS A 168 -10.58 15.08 -16.10
N SER A 169 -9.68 14.42 -16.83
CA SER A 169 -9.96 13.81 -18.12
C SER A 169 -10.67 12.46 -17.99
N PHE A 170 -10.35 11.69 -16.95
CA PHE A 170 -10.83 10.32 -16.74
C PHE A 170 -11.36 10.16 -15.32
N PRO A 171 -12.45 10.87 -14.98
CA PRO A 171 -13.00 10.83 -13.64
C PRO A 171 -13.40 9.42 -13.23
N GLU A 172 -13.66 8.47 -14.13
CA GLU A 172 -13.97 7.08 -13.79
C GLU A 172 -12.83 6.33 -13.06
N ILE A 173 -11.57 6.79 -13.18
CA ILE A 173 -10.42 6.11 -12.57
C ILE A 173 -10.51 6.17 -11.04
N PHE A 174 -10.21 5.04 -10.39
CA PHE A 174 -10.01 4.98 -8.96
C PHE A 174 -8.71 5.71 -8.60
N TYR A 175 -8.83 6.91 -8.04
CA TYR A 175 -7.69 7.81 -7.81
C TYR A 175 -7.70 8.35 -6.37
N ILE A 176 -6.74 7.89 -5.57
CA ILE A 176 -6.41 8.45 -4.26
C ILE A 176 -5.31 9.49 -4.44
N ARG A 177 -5.48 10.66 -3.82
CA ARG A 177 -4.34 11.54 -3.51
C ARG A 177 -4.25 11.68 -1.99
N ASN A 178 -3.22 11.08 -1.40
CA ASN A 178 -2.99 11.16 0.03
C ASN A 178 -2.04 12.32 0.35
N THR A 179 -2.55 13.34 1.03
CA THR A 179 -1.77 14.48 1.53
C THR A 179 -1.40 14.36 3.01
N GLU A 180 -1.87 13.31 3.68
CA GLU A 180 -1.81 13.10 5.12
C GLU A 180 -0.84 11.95 5.48
N ILE A 181 0.39 12.04 4.96
CA ILE A 181 1.43 10.99 5.02
C ILE A 181 2.55 11.30 6.03
N TYR A 182 2.64 12.52 6.57
CA TYR A 182 3.70 12.86 7.52
C TYR A 182 3.28 12.60 8.97
N GLY A 183 4.17 11.99 9.74
CA GLY A 183 4.00 11.76 11.19
C GLY A 183 3.85 10.31 11.61
N TRP A 184 3.88 9.35 10.67
CA TRP A 184 3.90 7.91 10.98
C TRP A 184 5.31 7.31 10.98
N GLY A 185 6.24 7.84 10.18
CA GLY A 185 7.57 7.25 9.99
C GLY A 185 8.36 7.03 11.30
N PRO A 186 9.29 6.08 11.33
CA PRO A 186 10.15 5.87 12.49
C PRO A 186 11.12 7.05 12.70
N GLY A 187 11.51 7.25 13.97
CA GLY A 187 12.54 8.23 14.32
C GLY A 187 13.95 7.67 14.07
N ASP A 188 14.93 8.57 13.97
CA ASP A 188 16.30 8.24 13.53
C ASP A 188 16.97 7.15 14.40
N GLU A 189 16.82 7.19 15.72
CA GLU A 189 17.42 6.15 16.59
C GLU A 189 16.77 4.78 16.37
N TRP A 190 15.45 4.74 16.12
CA TRP A 190 14.76 3.50 15.80
C TRP A 190 15.27 2.93 14.46
N ILE A 191 15.42 3.79 13.45
CA ILE A 191 15.95 3.41 12.12
C ILE A 191 17.37 2.84 12.27
N LYS A 192 18.21 3.53 13.03
CA LYS A 192 19.59 3.10 13.28
C LYS A 192 19.65 1.72 13.91
N ASP A 193 18.86 1.50 14.95
CA ASP A 193 18.91 0.26 15.74
C ASP A 193 18.24 -0.92 15.05
N ASN A 194 17.15 -0.69 14.31
CA ASN A 194 16.32 -1.77 13.76
C ASN A 194 16.52 -2.01 12.27
N VAL A 195 16.99 -1.01 11.53
CA VAL A 195 17.14 -1.07 10.08
C VAL A 195 18.61 -0.97 9.68
N GLN A 196 19.26 0.17 9.95
CA GLN A 196 20.63 0.42 9.45
C GLN A 196 21.68 -0.51 10.07
N SER A 197 21.45 -0.96 11.30
CA SER A 197 22.31 -1.94 11.98
C SER A 197 22.27 -3.34 11.34
N ARG A 198 21.22 -3.66 10.58
CA ARG A 198 20.94 -4.99 9.99
C ARG A 198 21.60 -5.15 8.63
N LYS A 199 22.91 -5.35 8.64
CA LYS A 199 23.74 -5.51 7.42
C LYS A 199 23.62 -6.92 6.82
N PRO A 200 23.70 -7.07 5.48
CA PRO A 200 24.19 -6.07 4.53
C PRO A 200 23.18 -5.00 4.12
N LEU A 201 21.89 -5.34 3.97
CA LEU A 201 20.86 -4.45 3.41
C LEU A 201 20.70 -3.13 4.18
N GLY A 202 20.73 -3.18 5.52
CA GLY A 202 20.65 -1.99 6.37
C GLY A 202 21.75 -0.95 6.09
N GLY A 203 22.92 -1.39 5.61
CA GLY A 203 23.99 -0.49 5.20
C GLY A 203 23.66 0.38 3.98
N CYS A 204 22.61 0.03 3.22
CA CYS A 204 22.13 0.79 2.09
C CYS A 204 20.97 1.74 2.44
N TYR A 205 20.42 1.67 3.66
CA TYR A 205 19.32 2.51 4.11
C TYR A 205 19.85 3.90 4.55
N PRO A 206 19.54 4.98 3.81
CA PRO A 206 20.12 6.30 4.07
C PRO A 206 19.49 6.98 5.29
N ASP A 207 20.21 7.95 5.86
CA ASP A 207 19.68 8.81 6.92
C ASP A 207 18.57 9.72 6.36
N ARG A 208 17.60 10.06 7.21
CA ARG A 208 16.54 11.02 6.89
C ARG A 208 17.12 12.42 6.66
N ILE A 209 16.62 13.13 5.64
CA ILE A 209 16.84 14.58 5.47
C ILE A 209 15.63 15.38 5.94
N TRP A 210 14.42 15.06 5.44
CA TRP A 210 13.19 15.82 5.78
C TRP A 210 12.18 14.97 6.54
N ALA A 211 11.73 13.87 5.94
CA ALA A 211 10.82 12.91 6.54
C ALA A 211 11.34 11.48 6.30
N SER A 212 10.95 10.54 7.17
CA SER A 212 11.25 9.13 6.93
C SER A 212 10.11 8.55 6.10
N GLU A 213 10.44 7.95 4.97
CA GLU A 213 9.52 7.13 4.16
C GLU A 213 8.19 7.83 3.81
N GLY A 214 8.22 9.01 3.18
CA GLY A 214 7.00 9.72 2.79
C GLY A 214 6.06 8.87 1.91
N ASP A 215 6.64 8.00 1.10
CA ASP A 215 5.92 7.24 0.08
C ASP A 215 5.43 5.86 0.50
N SER A 216 5.98 5.30 1.58
CA SER A 216 5.64 3.94 2.02
C SER A 216 4.14 3.72 2.30
N PRO A 217 3.33 4.72 2.73
CA PRO A 217 1.88 4.56 2.83
C PRO A 217 1.22 4.00 1.56
N SER A 218 1.77 4.27 0.38
CA SER A 218 1.23 3.78 -0.90
C SER A 218 1.31 2.25 -1.05
N PHE A 219 2.43 1.62 -0.68
CA PHE A 219 2.54 0.15 -0.72
C PHE A 219 1.97 -0.49 0.55
N LEU A 220 2.06 0.19 1.70
CA LEU A 220 1.42 -0.25 2.95
C LEU A 220 -0.11 -0.31 2.79
N TYR A 221 -0.70 0.47 1.88
CA TYR A 221 -2.14 0.39 1.56
C TYR A 221 -2.54 -0.95 0.92
N VAL A 222 -1.68 -1.50 0.07
CA VAL A 222 -1.94 -2.74 -0.68
C VAL A 222 -1.26 -3.97 -0.08
N TYR A 223 -0.48 -3.78 0.99
CA TYR A 223 0.20 -4.85 1.70
C TYR A 223 -0.80 -5.90 2.22
N VAL A 224 -0.55 -7.17 1.88
CA VAL A 224 -1.46 -8.27 2.19
C VAL A 224 -1.22 -8.78 3.61
N ASN A 225 -2.02 -8.26 4.56
CA ASN A 225 -1.93 -8.55 5.99
C ASN A 225 -3.23 -9.05 6.64
N GLY A 226 -4.32 -9.19 5.87
CA GLY A 226 -5.64 -9.60 6.40
C GLY A 226 -6.50 -8.47 6.97
N LEU A 227 -5.93 -7.27 7.08
CA LEU A 227 -6.62 -6.03 7.48
C LEU A 227 -6.99 -5.18 6.27
N ASN A 228 -6.04 -5.01 5.35
CA ASN A 228 -6.15 -4.16 4.19
C ASN A 228 -7.13 -4.75 3.16
N VAL A 229 -8.03 -3.92 2.65
CA VAL A 229 -8.92 -4.25 1.53
C VAL A 229 -8.85 -3.07 0.56
N PRO A 230 -7.82 -3.00 -0.30
CA PRO A 230 -7.48 -1.77 -1.01
C PRO A 230 -8.54 -1.35 -2.05
N ASP A 231 -9.36 -2.26 -2.56
CA ASP A 231 -10.51 -1.90 -3.43
C ASP A 231 -11.64 -1.18 -2.66
N SER A 232 -11.57 -1.09 -1.32
CA SER A 232 -12.53 -0.39 -0.46
C SER A 232 -11.88 0.79 0.27
N LEU A 233 -11.96 1.99 -0.32
CA LEU A 233 -11.41 3.24 0.23
C LEU A 233 -11.76 3.49 1.70
N ALA A 234 -13.03 3.22 2.06
CA ALA A 234 -13.58 3.52 3.37
C ALA A 234 -13.05 2.61 4.48
N TYR A 235 -12.49 1.44 4.15
CA TYR A 235 -12.20 0.39 5.12
C TYR A 235 -11.00 0.71 6.01
N GLY A 236 -10.04 1.47 5.48
CA GLY A 236 -8.83 1.85 6.20
C GLY A 236 -7.85 0.70 6.37
N GLY A 237 -6.61 1.03 6.67
CA GLY A 237 -5.53 0.07 6.78
C GLY A 237 -4.18 0.75 7.00
N TRP A 238 -3.09 0.01 6.80
CA TRP A 238 -1.74 0.52 7.05
C TRP A 238 -1.37 1.72 6.18
N GLY A 239 -1.97 1.86 4.99
CA GLY A 239 -1.78 3.01 4.11
C GLY A 239 -2.78 4.15 4.26
N GLY A 240 -3.62 4.13 5.32
CA GLY A 240 -4.62 5.16 5.60
C GLY A 240 -6.05 4.79 5.22
N ARG A 241 -6.97 5.75 5.35
CA ARG A 241 -8.40 5.60 5.09
C ARG A 241 -8.95 6.79 4.32
N PHE A 242 -9.78 6.52 3.31
CA PHE A 242 -10.13 7.51 2.29
C PHE A 242 -11.64 7.65 2.14
N LYS A 243 -12.08 8.83 1.71
CA LYS A 243 -13.50 9.12 1.46
C LYS A 243 -13.96 8.43 0.18
N MET A 244 -15.11 7.75 0.26
CA MET A 244 -15.80 7.26 -0.95
C MET A 244 -16.28 8.42 -1.83
N GLU A 245 -16.75 9.50 -1.20
CA GLU A 245 -17.11 10.72 -1.92
C GLU A 245 -15.84 11.46 -2.36
N ARG A 246 -15.81 11.86 -3.62
CA ARG A 246 -14.66 12.58 -4.16
C ARG A 246 -14.67 14.03 -3.71
N THR A 247 -13.47 14.53 -3.44
CA THR A 247 -13.22 15.91 -3.02
C THR A 247 -12.70 16.70 -4.22
N ALA A 248 -13.25 17.89 -4.44
CA ALA A 248 -12.81 18.78 -5.50
C ALA A 248 -11.44 19.41 -5.18
N GLY A 249 -10.56 19.50 -6.18
CA GLY A 249 -9.38 20.34 -6.13
C GLY A 249 -8.37 20.02 -5.02
N ILE A 250 -8.15 18.72 -4.72
CA ILE A 250 -7.05 18.28 -3.85
C ILE A 250 -5.74 18.70 -4.52
N ARG A 251 -5.09 19.73 -3.98
CA ARG A 251 -3.87 20.30 -4.58
C ARG A 251 -2.66 19.44 -4.29
N GLY A 252 -1.78 19.40 -5.29
CA GLY A 252 -0.42 18.89 -5.14
C GLY A 252 0.46 19.77 -4.25
N MET A 253 1.73 19.40 -4.16
CA MET A 253 2.73 20.14 -3.41
C MET A 253 2.93 21.57 -3.94
N ASP A 254 3.39 22.46 -3.06
CA ASP A 254 3.46 23.89 -3.35
C ASP A 254 4.44 24.24 -4.49
N PHE A 255 5.43 23.39 -4.75
CA PHE A 255 6.39 23.56 -5.84
C PHE A 255 5.73 23.44 -7.23
N ILE A 256 4.55 22.83 -7.34
CA ILE A 256 3.79 22.75 -8.59
C ILE A 256 3.33 24.13 -9.03
N GLU A 257 2.73 24.88 -8.11
CA GLU A 257 2.34 26.27 -8.37
C GLU A 257 3.59 27.12 -8.67
N LYS A 258 4.67 26.95 -7.91
CA LYS A 258 5.93 27.70 -8.08
C LYS A 258 6.63 27.40 -9.41
N SER A 259 6.46 26.21 -9.97
CA SER A 259 7.01 25.82 -11.27
C SER A 259 6.23 26.42 -12.47
N GLY A 260 5.08 27.05 -12.22
CA GLY A 260 4.19 27.57 -13.27
C GLY A 260 3.30 26.50 -13.90
N LYS A 261 3.28 25.27 -13.36
CA LYS A 261 2.45 24.15 -13.80
C LYS A 261 1.21 24.00 -12.91
N SER A 262 0.51 25.12 -12.68
CA SER A 262 -0.62 25.17 -11.74
C SER A 262 -1.73 24.18 -12.11
N GLU A 263 -2.12 23.32 -11.15
CA GLU A 263 -3.25 22.40 -11.31
C GLU A 263 -4.60 23.12 -11.46
N LYS A 264 -4.69 24.42 -11.15
CA LYS A 264 -5.93 25.22 -11.27
C LYS A 264 -6.47 25.26 -12.70
N ILE A 265 -5.61 25.04 -13.71
CA ILE A 265 -6.03 24.98 -15.12
C ILE A 265 -6.98 23.80 -15.39
N TYR A 266 -6.99 22.79 -14.52
CA TYR A 266 -7.83 21.60 -14.64
C TYR A 266 -9.14 21.70 -13.83
N ASP A 267 -9.37 22.80 -13.11
CA ASP A 267 -10.53 22.92 -12.25
C ASP A 267 -11.88 22.84 -13.01
N PRO A 268 -12.93 22.29 -12.37
CA PRO A 268 -12.86 21.39 -11.22
C PRO A 268 -12.39 19.98 -11.65
N TYR A 269 -11.53 19.35 -10.84
CA TYR A 269 -11.25 17.91 -10.87
C TYR A 269 -11.49 17.31 -9.49
N PHE A 270 -11.67 16.00 -9.44
CA PHE A 270 -12.13 15.30 -8.24
C PHE A 270 -11.30 14.03 -8.00
N MET A 271 -10.88 13.83 -6.75
CA MET A 271 -10.09 12.68 -6.31
C MET A 271 -10.60 12.19 -4.95
N HIS A 272 -10.19 11.00 -4.53
CA HIS A 272 -10.46 10.50 -3.18
C HIS A 272 -9.43 11.07 -2.19
N ALA A 273 -9.91 11.86 -1.24
CA ALA A 273 -9.11 12.43 -0.16
C ALA A 273 -9.06 11.51 1.05
N SER A 274 -8.08 11.71 1.93
CA SER A 274 -8.07 11.13 3.27
C SER A 274 -9.33 11.51 4.04
N THR A 275 -9.77 10.62 4.95
CA THR A 275 -10.83 10.93 5.91
C THR A 275 -10.39 12.03 6.87
N SER A 276 -11.30 12.50 7.73
CA SER A 276 -10.97 13.49 8.76
C SER A 276 -9.97 12.99 9.82
N GLU A 277 -9.66 11.70 9.87
CA GLU A 277 -8.56 11.19 10.71
C GLU A 277 -7.19 11.66 10.21
N GLY A 278 -7.06 11.93 8.90
CA GLY A 278 -5.77 12.22 8.26
C GLY A 278 -4.73 11.17 8.63
N ILE A 279 -3.56 11.63 9.10
CA ILE A 279 -2.46 10.76 9.53
C ILE A 279 -2.83 9.79 10.66
N ALA A 280 -3.84 10.11 11.48
CA ALA A 280 -4.27 9.23 12.57
C ALA A 280 -4.74 7.85 12.06
N ALA A 281 -5.25 7.78 10.82
CA ALA A 281 -5.66 6.52 10.19
C ALA A 281 -4.47 5.57 9.92
N ILE A 282 -3.26 6.12 9.70
CA ILE A 282 -2.01 5.35 9.57
C ILE A 282 -1.44 5.08 10.96
N ASN A 283 -1.40 6.11 11.82
CA ASN A 283 -0.80 6.02 13.15
C ASN A 283 -1.46 4.99 14.07
N LYS A 284 -2.74 4.67 13.85
CA LYS A 284 -3.44 3.55 14.50
C LYS A 284 -2.68 2.22 14.38
N TRP A 285 -1.94 2.02 13.29
CA TRP A 285 -1.23 0.77 12.98
C TRP A 285 0.29 0.88 13.12
N ARG A 286 0.79 2.05 13.52
CA ARG A 286 2.22 2.38 13.47
C ARG A 286 3.10 1.35 14.16
N GLN A 287 2.73 0.89 15.35
CA GLN A 287 3.56 -0.07 16.08
C GLN A 287 3.68 -1.40 15.33
N HIS A 288 2.60 -1.87 14.70
CA HIS A 288 2.58 -3.12 13.94
C HIS A 288 3.43 -2.99 12.67
N ILE A 289 3.34 -1.85 11.96
CA ILE A 289 4.18 -1.54 10.80
C ILE A 289 5.67 -1.54 11.19
N LEU A 290 6.03 -0.90 12.31
CA LEU A 290 7.41 -0.86 12.77
C LEU A 290 7.94 -2.24 13.18
N ASN A 291 7.12 -3.04 13.88
CA ASN A 291 7.51 -4.39 14.27
C ASN A 291 7.69 -5.31 13.06
N ASP A 292 6.78 -5.25 12.07
CA ASP A 292 6.90 -5.94 10.79
C ASP A 292 8.22 -5.57 10.10
N PHE A 293 8.52 -4.27 9.96
CA PHE A 293 9.75 -3.84 9.32
C PHE A 293 11.00 -4.31 10.08
N ALA A 294 11.03 -4.18 11.40
CA ALA A 294 12.17 -4.64 12.20
C ALA A 294 12.38 -6.16 12.11
N ALA A 295 11.32 -6.97 12.15
CA ALA A 295 11.41 -8.42 11.99
C ALA A 295 11.92 -8.79 10.58
N ARG A 296 11.43 -8.13 9.54
CA ARG A 296 11.86 -8.35 8.16
C ARG A 296 13.31 -7.94 7.92
N MET A 297 13.79 -6.90 8.60
CA MET A 297 15.22 -6.56 8.61
C MET A 297 16.06 -7.60 9.37
N CYS A 298 15.51 -8.28 10.38
CA CYS A 298 16.15 -9.47 10.96
C CYS A 298 16.22 -10.60 9.93
N TRP A 299 15.12 -10.91 9.22
CA TRP A 299 15.08 -11.93 8.15
C TRP A 299 16.14 -11.70 7.08
N ALA A 300 16.44 -10.43 6.77
CA ALA A 300 17.48 -10.05 5.81
C ALA A 300 18.92 -10.38 6.26
N THR A 301 19.11 -10.92 7.47
CA THR A 301 20.43 -11.17 8.07
C THR A 301 20.57 -12.53 8.75
N THR A 302 19.48 -13.31 8.85
CA THR A 302 19.44 -14.59 9.57
C THR A 302 19.38 -15.78 8.62
N ASP A 303 20.18 -16.81 8.93
CA ASP A 303 20.34 -17.97 8.05
C ASP A 303 19.35 -19.12 8.36
N LYS A 304 18.68 -19.05 9.51
CA LYS A 304 17.75 -20.05 9.99
C LYS A 304 16.42 -19.37 10.30
N PHE A 305 15.34 -20.06 9.95
CA PHE A 305 13.98 -19.65 10.31
C PHE A 305 13.88 -19.31 11.81
N SER A 306 14.31 -20.22 12.69
CA SER A 306 14.26 -20.07 14.15
C SER A 306 15.03 -18.89 14.76
N ASP A 307 15.87 -18.20 13.99
CA ASP A 307 16.70 -17.09 14.49
C ASP A 307 15.98 -15.73 14.37
N ALA A 308 14.77 -15.69 13.83
CA ALA A 308 13.92 -14.50 13.76
C ALA A 308 12.45 -14.84 13.98
N ASN A 309 11.65 -13.85 14.40
CA ASN A 309 10.22 -14.01 14.61
C ASN A 309 9.43 -13.92 13.30
N HIS A 310 8.27 -14.57 13.19
CA HIS A 310 7.37 -14.51 12.05
C HIS A 310 5.92 -14.28 12.47
N HIS A 311 5.15 -13.71 11.54
CA HIS A 311 3.78 -13.32 11.80
C HIS A 311 2.91 -14.53 12.18
N PRO A 312 2.05 -14.41 13.19
CA PRO A 312 1.07 -15.45 13.47
C PRO A 312 0.07 -15.56 12.31
N VAL A 313 -0.43 -16.78 12.11
CA VAL A 313 -1.35 -17.11 11.03
C VAL A 313 -2.77 -17.18 11.57
N VAL A 314 -3.60 -16.23 11.16
CA VAL A 314 -5.02 -16.21 11.49
C VAL A 314 -5.75 -17.25 10.64
N VAL A 315 -6.47 -18.15 11.28
CA VAL A 315 -7.30 -19.17 10.63
C VAL A 315 -8.73 -19.02 11.10
N PHE A 316 -9.66 -18.89 10.16
CA PHE A 316 -11.10 -18.85 10.45
C PHE A 316 -11.83 -19.69 9.40
N GLU A 317 -12.72 -20.58 9.84
CA GLU A 317 -13.44 -21.54 8.96
C GLU A 317 -12.53 -22.35 8.01
N ASN A 318 -11.35 -22.77 8.50
CA ASN A 318 -10.28 -23.43 7.73
C ASN A 318 -9.64 -22.57 6.62
N ASP A 319 -9.94 -21.28 6.57
CA ASP A 319 -9.30 -20.33 5.69
C ASP A 319 -8.15 -19.63 6.43
N SER A 320 -6.92 -19.86 5.95
CA SER A 320 -5.67 -19.22 6.40
C SER A 320 -5.21 -18.09 5.48
N THR A 321 -5.98 -17.75 4.46
CA THR A 321 -5.68 -16.64 3.56
C THR A 321 -5.88 -15.30 4.25
N PHE A 322 -5.44 -14.22 3.59
CA PHE A 322 -5.59 -12.85 4.05
C PHE A 322 -6.91 -12.20 3.59
N ASN A 323 -7.86 -12.99 3.07
CA ASN A 323 -9.13 -12.46 2.61
C ASN A 323 -9.97 -11.96 3.79
N PHE A 324 -10.68 -10.85 3.60
CA PHE A 324 -11.69 -10.43 4.55
C PHE A 324 -12.94 -11.29 4.41
N PHE A 325 -13.74 -11.37 5.48
CA PHE A 325 -15.00 -12.10 5.51
C PHE A 325 -16.15 -11.11 5.42
N SER A 326 -17.16 -11.43 4.61
CA SER A 326 -18.39 -10.66 4.53
C SER A 326 -19.55 -11.56 4.89
N LYS A 327 -20.44 -11.11 5.77
CA LYS A 327 -21.61 -11.88 6.19
C LYS A 327 -22.81 -10.97 6.38
N THR A 328 -23.97 -11.43 5.92
CA THR A 328 -25.27 -10.82 6.23
C THR A 328 -25.95 -11.60 7.35
N VAL A 329 -26.39 -10.91 8.39
CA VAL A 329 -27.02 -11.46 9.61
C VAL A 329 -28.32 -10.73 9.92
N GLU A 330 -29.21 -11.34 10.69
CA GLU A 330 -30.44 -10.69 11.15
C GLU A 330 -30.16 -9.81 12.38
N ALA A 331 -30.87 -8.69 12.52
CA ALA A 331 -30.84 -7.93 13.77
C ALA A 331 -31.32 -8.78 14.97
N GLY A 332 -30.62 -8.69 16.11
CA GLY A 332 -30.88 -9.53 17.28
C GLY A 332 -30.30 -10.95 17.23
N GLU A 333 -29.65 -11.34 16.12
CA GLU A 333 -28.94 -12.62 16.02
C GLU A 333 -27.72 -12.67 16.96
N VAL A 334 -27.35 -13.87 17.41
CA VAL A 334 -26.08 -14.12 18.09
C VAL A 334 -25.17 -14.89 17.14
N LEU A 335 -24.04 -14.29 16.78
CA LEU A 335 -23.08 -14.85 15.84
C LEU A 335 -21.84 -15.35 16.60
N GLN A 336 -21.49 -16.63 16.39
CA GLN A 336 -20.26 -17.21 16.90
C GLN A 336 -19.20 -17.27 15.80
N LEU A 337 -17.99 -16.79 16.10
CA LEU A 337 -16.81 -16.77 15.23
C LEU A 337 -15.66 -17.51 15.91
N ASP A 338 -15.12 -18.53 15.24
CA ASP A 338 -14.08 -19.40 15.79
C ASP A 338 -12.75 -19.22 15.02
N ALA A 339 -11.77 -18.62 15.68
CA ALA A 339 -10.41 -18.50 15.17
C ALA A 339 -9.40 -19.38 15.93
N SER A 340 -9.86 -20.38 16.68
CA SER A 340 -9.02 -21.23 17.55
C SER A 340 -8.00 -22.10 16.82
N SER A 341 -8.17 -22.27 15.50
CA SER A 341 -7.21 -22.96 14.63
C SER A 341 -6.04 -22.07 14.19
N SER A 342 -6.02 -20.81 14.61
CA SER A 342 -4.88 -19.91 14.37
C SER A 342 -3.64 -20.41 15.10
N TYR A 343 -2.48 -20.16 14.53
CA TYR A 343 -1.22 -20.68 15.07
C TYR A 343 -0.07 -19.70 14.82
N ASP A 344 0.97 -19.82 15.65
CA ASP A 344 2.23 -19.13 15.46
C ASP A 344 3.26 -20.11 14.86
N PRO A 345 3.94 -19.78 13.76
CA PRO A 345 4.89 -20.69 13.12
C PRO A 345 6.18 -20.90 13.93
N ASP A 346 6.50 -19.99 14.86
CA ASP A 346 7.66 -20.08 15.76
C ASP A 346 7.31 -20.75 17.10
N GLY A 347 6.01 -21.00 17.34
CA GLY A 347 5.49 -21.59 18.57
C GLY A 347 5.33 -20.60 19.71
N ASN A 348 5.29 -19.30 19.41
CA ASN A 348 5.00 -18.24 20.38
C ASN A 348 3.56 -18.34 20.92
N ASN A 349 3.31 -17.71 22.06
CA ASN A 349 1.95 -17.60 22.57
C ASN A 349 1.15 -16.58 21.77
N LEU A 350 -0.13 -16.90 21.57
CA LEU A 350 -1.05 -16.04 20.83
C LEU A 350 -1.96 -15.23 21.76
N HIS A 351 -2.16 -13.97 21.40
CA HIS A 351 -3.06 -13.03 22.05
C HIS A 351 -4.15 -12.58 21.07
N TYR A 352 -5.36 -13.09 21.27
CA TYR A 352 -6.54 -12.75 20.46
C TYR A 352 -7.19 -11.47 20.98
N ASN A 353 -7.38 -10.50 20.08
CA ASN A 353 -8.07 -9.25 20.36
C ASN A 353 -9.16 -9.01 19.31
N TRP A 354 -10.42 -9.07 19.74
CA TRP A 354 -11.59 -8.83 18.92
C TRP A 354 -12.20 -7.47 19.23
N TYR A 355 -12.35 -6.62 18.23
CA TYR A 355 -12.94 -5.30 18.42
C TYR A 355 -13.64 -4.77 17.18
N VAL A 356 -14.64 -3.90 17.37
CA VAL A 356 -15.27 -3.17 16.27
C VAL A 356 -14.34 -2.05 15.80
N TYR A 357 -14.01 -2.05 14.52
CA TYR A 357 -13.41 -0.90 13.87
C TYR A 357 -14.53 0.06 13.45
N GLU A 358 -14.80 1.06 14.29
CA GLU A 358 -15.99 1.88 14.23
C GLU A 358 -16.04 2.81 13.01
N GLU A 359 -14.88 3.34 12.62
CA GLU A 359 -14.70 4.37 11.61
C GLU A 359 -15.22 3.96 10.21
N PRO A 360 -14.95 2.75 9.68
CA PRO A 360 -15.49 2.29 8.39
C PRO A 360 -16.98 1.88 8.40
N GLY A 361 -17.53 1.49 9.56
CA GLY A 361 -18.92 1.01 9.66
C GLY A 361 -19.97 2.12 9.53
N THR A 362 -21.18 1.78 9.08
CA THR A 362 -22.33 2.71 9.09
C THR A 362 -23.15 2.65 10.39
N TYR A 363 -23.05 1.54 11.12
CA TYR A 363 -23.55 1.44 12.49
C TYR A 363 -22.61 2.15 13.46
N LYS A 364 -23.17 3.00 14.33
CA LYS A 364 -22.44 3.82 15.30
C LYS A 364 -22.87 3.55 16.75
N GLY A 365 -23.72 2.55 16.96
CA GLY A 365 -24.04 2.05 18.29
C GLY A 365 -23.00 1.06 18.78
N VAL A 366 -23.23 0.51 19.97
CA VAL A 366 -22.34 -0.48 20.57
C VAL A 366 -22.71 -1.87 20.06
N VAL A 367 -21.71 -2.64 19.64
CA VAL A 367 -21.85 -4.09 19.38
C VAL A 367 -21.26 -4.81 20.58
N GLU A 368 -22.04 -5.65 21.25
CA GLU A 368 -21.54 -6.42 22.38
C GLU A 368 -20.72 -7.61 21.87
N ILE A 369 -19.50 -7.72 22.38
CA ILE A 369 -18.53 -8.75 22.02
C ILE A 369 -18.14 -9.51 23.29
N GLU A 370 -18.33 -10.82 23.27
CA GLU A 370 -17.74 -11.74 24.25
C GLU A 370 -16.65 -12.54 23.54
N SER A 371 -15.45 -12.58 24.10
CA SER A 371 -14.37 -13.39 23.52
C SER A 371 -13.57 -14.12 24.61
N ASP A 372 -13.04 -15.27 24.25
CA ASP A 372 -12.12 -16.03 25.10
C ASP A 372 -10.66 -15.85 24.67
N LYS A 373 -9.75 -16.47 25.43
CA LYS A 373 -8.31 -16.44 25.12
C LYS A 373 -7.89 -17.52 24.11
N GLN A 374 -8.84 -18.30 23.62
CA GLN A 374 -8.63 -19.42 22.69
C GLN A 374 -9.08 -19.06 21.26
N GLY A 375 -9.54 -17.84 21.02
CA GLY A 375 -9.92 -17.34 19.70
C GLY A 375 -11.42 -17.45 19.38
N MET A 376 -12.26 -17.85 20.33
CA MET A 376 -13.70 -17.80 20.18
C MET A 376 -14.22 -16.37 20.43
N CYS A 377 -15.14 -15.94 19.59
CA CYS A 377 -15.82 -14.66 19.68
C CYS A 377 -17.33 -14.86 19.48
N VAL A 378 -18.14 -14.26 20.34
CA VAL A 378 -19.59 -14.21 20.24
C VAL A 378 -20.00 -12.76 20.11
N LEU A 379 -20.69 -12.44 19.01
CA LEU A 379 -21.24 -11.13 18.74
C LEU A 379 -22.75 -11.16 18.97
N HIS A 380 -23.25 -10.19 19.72
CA HIS A 380 -24.69 -9.94 19.79
C HIS A 380 -25.04 -8.83 18.80
N ILE A 381 -25.76 -9.18 17.74
CA ILE A 381 -26.10 -8.24 16.67
C ILE A 381 -27.18 -7.27 17.17
N PRO A 382 -26.92 -5.95 17.21
CA PRO A 382 -27.89 -5.01 17.78
C PRO A 382 -29.22 -4.97 17.02
N GLU A 383 -30.34 -4.90 17.75
CA GLU A 383 -31.68 -4.83 17.13
C GLU A 383 -31.87 -3.58 16.26
N ASP A 384 -31.18 -2.47 16.58
CA ASP A 384 -31.27 -1.20 15.86
C ASP A 384 -30.24 -1.07 14.71
N ALA A 385 -29.53 -2.16 14.38
CA ALA A 385 -28.53 -2.19 13.33
C ALA A 385 -29.10 -2.52 11.93
N THR A 386 -30.38 -2.90 11.80
CA THR A 386 -31.03 -3.19 10.50
C THR A 386 -30.72 -2.13 9.43
N GLY A 387 -30.28 -2.58 8.26
CA GLY A 387 -29.90 -1.75 7.12
C GLY A 387 -28.52 -1.08 7.22
N LYS A 388 -27.75 -1.36 8.28
CA LYS A 388 -26.41 -0.84 8.50
C LYS A 388 -25.37 -1.96 8.43
N ASN A 389 -24.10 -1.58 8.52
CA ASN A 389 -22.99 -2.51 8.65
C ASN A 389 -22.01 -2.04 9.72
N PHE A 390 -21.22 -2.97 10.22
CA PHE A 390 -20.06 -2.68 11.06
C PHE A 390 -18.89 -3.61 10.68
N HIS A 391 -17.69 -3.21 11.08
CA HIS A 391 -16.47 -3.96 10.82
C HIS A 391 -15.94 -4.51 12.13
N LEU A 392 -15.74 -5.82 12.18
CA LEU A 392 -15.06 -6.48 13.29
C LEU A 392 -13.64 -6.85 12.83
N ILE A 393 -12.65 -6.60 13.67
CA ILE A 393 -11.26 -7.00 13.43
C ILE A 393 -10.89 -8.03 14.48
N LEU A 394 -10.35 -9.16 14.01
CA LEU A 394 -9.46 -9.99 14.81
C LEU A 394 -8.03 -9.49 14.59
N GLU A 395 -7.43 -9.01 15.66
CA GLU A 395 -6.00 -8.76 15.77
C GLU A 395 -5.38 -9.89 16.59
N LEU A 396 -4.44 -10.61 15.99
CA LEU A 396 -3.75 -11.73 16.60
C LEU A 396 -2.28 -11.38 16.77
N ASN A 397 -1.85 -11.14 18.00
CA ASN A 397 -0.47 -10.81 18.31
C ASN A 397 0.25 -12.04 18.86
N ASP A 398 1.51 -12.23 18.47
CA ASP A 398 2.41 -13.15 19.14
C ASP A 398 3.14 -12.47 20.32
N ASP A 399 3.90 -13.24 21.11
CA ASP A 399 4.83 -12.74 22.14
C ASP A 399 6.31 -12.85 21.73
N GLY A 400 6.59 -12.94 20.43
CA GLY A 400 7.93 -12.93 19.87
C GLY A 400 8.60 -11.54 19.91
N VAL A 401 9.83 -11.44 19.40
CA VAL A 401 10.61 -10.19 19.44
C VAL A 401 11.14 -9.81 18.05
N PRO A 402 10.68 -8.66 17.48
CA PRO A 402 9.55 -7.87 17.94
C PRO A 402 8.24 -8.65 17.84
N SER A 403 7.22 -8.27 18.63
CA SER A 403 5.90 -8.91 18.57
C SER A 403 5.25 -8.61 17.21
N LEU A 404 4.78 -9.65 16.52
CA LEU A 404 4.15 -9.53 15.20
C LEU A 404 2.65 -9.78 15.26
N THR A 405 1.96 -9.19 14.29
CA THR A 405 0.50 -9.13 14.27
C THR A 405 -0.06 -9.69 12.97
N GLY A 406 -0.94 -10.68 13.09
CA GLY A 406 -1.83 -11.13 12.02
C GLY A 406 -3.22 -10.52 12.17
N TYR A 407 -3.95 -10.35 11.06
CA TYR A 407 -5.32 -9.83 11.10
C TYR A 407 -6.32 -10.70 10.36
N ARG A 408 -7.58 -10.59 10.76
CA ARG A 408 -8.73 -10.91 9.91
C ARG A 408 -9.81 -9.85 10.07
N ARG A 409 -10.21 -9.23 8.95
CA ARG A 409 -11.35 -8.32 8.90
C ARG A 409 -12.65 -9.08 8.60
N PHE A 410 -13.71 -8.73 9.31
CA PHE A 410 -15.07 -9.16 9.06
C PHE A 410 -15.95 -7.93 8.78
N VAL A 411 -16.76 -7.99 7.74
CA VAL A 411 -17.74 -6.96 7.36
C VAL A 411 -19.12 -7.55 7.55
N ILE A 412 -19.83 -7.07 8.56
CA ILE A 412 -21.13 -7.61 8.95
C ILE A 412 -22.22 -6.65 8.49
N TYR A 413 -23.08 -7.13 7.61
CA TYR A 413 -24.26 -6.43 7.13
C TYR A 413 -25.48 -6.92 7.91
N VAL A 414 -26.28 -6.02 8.46
CA VAL A 414 -27.46 -6.38 9.27
C VAL A 414 -28.73 -6.10 8.47
N LYS A 415 -29.62 -7.09 8.39
CA LYS A 415 -30.94 -6.97 7.73
C LYS A 415 -32.10 -6.98 8.71
#